data_AF-A0A7K5Z817-F1
#
_entry.id   AF-A0A7K5Z817-F1
#
_cell.length_a   1.000
_cell.length_b   1.000
_cell.length_c   1.000
_cell.angle_alpha   90.00
_cell.angle_beta   90.00
_cell.angle_gamma   90.00
#
_symmetry.space_group_name_H-M   'P 1'
#
loop_
_entity.id
_entity.type
_entity.pdbx_description
1 polymer ?
#
loop_
_entity_poly.entity_id
_entity_poly.type
_entity_poly.pdbx_seq_one_letter_code
_entity_poly.pdbx_strand_id
1 'polypeptide(L)'
;ERRFEETFGLERKGFPPAQRQFARAALSELLGGIGYFHGRSLVQAPGQERPVPGPETALFTAVPSRSFFPRGFLWDEGFHQLLLARWDAALSREVLAHWLDLMNADGWIPREQVLGEEARAR
;
A
#
# COMPACT_ATOMS: atom_id res chain seq x y z
N GLU A 1 -20.45 8.22 6.67
CA GLU A 1 -21.37 7.08 6.87
C GLU A 1 -22.16 6.72 5.61
N ARG A 2 -22.88 7.66 4.99
CA ARG A 2 -23.64 7.42 3.75
C ARG A 2 -22.85 6.70 2.64
N ARG A 3 -21.68 7.24 2.25
CA ARG A 3 -20.80 6.62 1.22
C ARG A 3 -20.45 5.16 1.55
N PHE A 4 -20.19 4.83 2.81
CA PHE A 4 -19.86 3.47 3.23
C PHE A 4 -21.02 2.49 3.00
N GLU A 5 -22.24 2.89 3.34
CA GLU A 5 -23.41 2.06 3.09
C GLU A 5 -23.76 1.98 1.59
N GLU A 6 -23.54 3.05 0.83
CA GLU A 6 -23.67 3.03 -0.63
C GLU A 6 -22.70 2.02 -1.27
N THR A 7 -21.43 2.02 -0.84
CA THR A 7 -20.39 1.12 -1.37
C THR A 7 -20.58 -0.34 -0.94
N PHE A 8 -20.77 -0.61 0.36
CA PHE A 8 -20.69 -1.98 0.89
C PHE A 8 -22.07 -2.60 1.20
N GLY A 9 -23.10 -1.78 1.40
CA GLY A 9 -24.48 -2.23 1.61
C GLY A 9 -24.66 -3.14 2.84
N LEU A 10 -23.90 -2.91 3.92
CA LEU A 10 -23.88 -3.85 5.05
C LEU A 10 -25.18 -3.81 5.85
N GLU A 11 -25.82 -2.64 5.96
CA GLU A 11 -27.15 -2.54 6.57
C GLU A 11 -28.19 -3.28 5.74
N ARG A 12 -28.19 -3.08 4.42
CA ARG A 12 -29.10 -3.79 3.51
C ARG A 12 -28.92 -5.31 3.53
N LYS A 13 -27.70 -5.78 3.80
CA LYS A 13 -27.37 -7.21 3.95
C LYS A 13 -27.74 -7.78 5.33
N GLY A 14 -28.29 -6.97 6.23
CA GLY A 14 -28.74 -7.42 7.55
C GLY A 14 -27.62 -7.56 8.60
N PHE A 15 -26.45 -6.94 8.38
CA PHE A 15 -25.36 -7.02 9.36
C PHE A 15 -25.66 -6.16 10.62
N PRO A 16 -25.41 -6.69 11.83
CA PRO A 16 -25.66 -5.96 13.08
C PRO A 16 -24.84 -4.65 13.18
N PRO A 17 -25.33 -3.64 13.94
CA PRO A 17 -24.63 -2.36 14.13
C PRO A 17 -23.15 -2.51 14.54
N ALA A 18 -22.84 -3.44 15.45
CA ALA A 18 -21.47 -3.69 15.91
C ALA A 18 -20.54 -4.16 14.78
N GLN A 19 -21.01 -5.03 13.88
CA GLN A 19 -20.22 -5.50 12.73
C GLN A 19 -20.04 -4.42 11.67
N ARG A 20 -21.07 -3.57 11.47
CA ARG A 20 -20.95 -2.39 10.59
C ARG A 20 -19.95 -1.38 11.13
N GLN A 21 -19.94 -1.15 12.45
CA GLN A 21 -18.95 -0.29 13.10
C GLN A 21 -17.54 -0.86 12.95
N PHE A 22 -17.36 -2.16 13.20
CA PHE A 22 -16.08 -2.85 12.99
C PHE A 22 -15.59 -2.72 11.55
N ALA A 23 -16.45 -2.98 10.55
CA ALA A 23 -16.08 -2.89 9.14
C ALA A 23 -15.67 -1.46 8.73
N ARG A 24 -16.35 -0.43 9.28
CA ARG A 24 -15.94 0.97 9.10
C ARG A 24 -14.57 1.23 9.70
N ALA A 25 -14.32 0.75 10.92
CA ALA A 25 -13.01 0.92 11.56
C ALA A 25 -11.91 0.23 10.74
N ALA A 26 -12.14 -1.00 10.27
CA ALA A 26 -11.17 -1.74 9.46
C ALA A 26 -10.81 -1.00 8.15
N LEU A 27 -11.80 -0.46 7.43
CA LEU A 27 -11.54 0.35 6.24
C LEU A 27 -10.80 1.66 6.58
N SER A 28 -11.20 2.34 7.66
CA SER A 28 -10.54 3.56 8.11
C SER A 28 -9.09 3.33 8.50
N GLU A 29 -8.77 2.21 9.15
CA GLU A 29 -7.38 1.84 9.48
C GLU A 29 -6.55 1.58 8.22
N LEU A 30 -7.12 0.87 7.22
CA LEU A 30 -6.45 0.67 5.92
C LEU A 30 -6.16 2.02 5.24
N LEU A 31 -7.16 2.90 5.15
CA LEU A 31 -7.01 4.22 4.54
C LEU A 31 -6.01 5.09 5.31
N GLY A 32 -6.03 5.03 6.65
CA GLY A 32 -5.08 5.74 7.51
C GLY A 32 -3.66 5.16 7.48
N GLY A 33 -3.48 3.98 6.88
CA GLY A 33 -2.18 3.38 6.59
C GLY A 33 -1.59 3.80 5.25
N ILE A 34 -2.32 4.54 4.40
CA ILE A 34 -1.78 5.04 3.14
C ILE A 34 -0.78 6.16 3.41
N GLY A 35 0.42 6.03 2.84
CA GLY A 35 1.52 6.98 2.98
C GLY A 35 2.19 7.31 1.65
N TYR A 36 2.94 8.40 1.64
CA TYR A 36 3.84 8.78 0.56
C TYR A 36 5.28 8.67 1.04
N PHE A 37 6.07 7.85 0.35
CA PHE A 37 7.45 7.53 0.70
C PHE A 37 8.35 8.00 -0.43
N HIS A 38 9.52 8.54 -0.10
CA HIS A 38 10.48 9.06 -1.08
C HIS A 38 11.92 8.74 -0.67
N GLY A 39 12.73 8.34 -1.64
CA GLY A 39 14.17 8.14 -1.44
C GLY A 39 14.75 7.07 -2.34
N ARG A 40 15.88 6.50 -1.90
CA ARG A 40 16.60 5.45 -2.63
C ARG A 40 16.57 4.14 -1.87
N SER A 41 16.11 3.09 -2.55
CA SER A 41 16.27 1.70 -2.12
C SER A 41 17.70 1.22 -2.35
N LEU A 42 18.12 0.21 -1.59
CA LEU A 42 19.34 -0.53 -1.88
C LEU A 42 18.99 -1.76 -2.73
N VAL A 43 19.66 -1.92 -3.87
CA VAL A 43 19.44 -3.02 -4.82
C VAL A 43 20.75 -3.76 -5.03
N GLN A 44 20.67 -5.09 -5.10
CA GLN A 44 21.82 -5.95 -5.38
C GLN A 44 21.47 -6.82 -6.59
N ALA A 45 22.11 -6.54 -7.72
CA ALA A 45 21.94 -7.34 -8.93
C ALA A 45 22.73 -8.67 -8.82
N PRO A 46 22.35 -9.72 -9.59
CA PRO A 46 23.15 -10.94 -9.68
C PRO A 46 24.62 -10.65 -10.04
N GLY A 47 25.55 -11.24 -9.29
CA GLY A 47 27.00 -11.03 -9.48
C GLY A 47 27.57 -9.77 -8.81
N GLN A 48 26.73 -8.96 -8.16
CA GLN A 48 27.17 -7.78 -7.42
C GLN A 48 27.52 -8.15 -5.98
N GLU A 49 28.70 -7.77 -5.48
CA GLU A 49 29.15 -8.15 -4.12
C GLU A 49 28.40 -7.43 -3.01
N ARG A 50 27.95 -6.19 -3.25
CA ARG A 50 27.29 -5.34 -2.26
C ARG A 50 26.08 -4.64 -2.87
N PRO A 51 25.02 -4.37 -2.08
CA PRO A 51 23.92 -3.53 -2.50
C PRO A 51 24.40 -2.11 -2.83
N VAL A 52 23.83 -1.51 -3.88
CA VAL A 52 24.08 -0.12 -4.27
C VAL A 52 22.78 0.68 -4.20
N PRO A 53 22.84 2.00 -3.97
CA PRO A 53 21.66 2.85 -4.10
C PRO A 53 21.07 2.76 -5.51
N GLY A 54 19.79 2.44 -5.59
CA GLY A 54 19.01 2.54 -6.80
C GLY A 54 18.68 4.00 -7.17
N PRO A 55 17.87 4.19 -8.23
CA PRO A 55 17.36 5.51 -8.57
C PRO A 55 16.52 6.08 -7.43
N GLU A 56 16.46 7.41 -7.38
CA GLU A 56 15.57 8.13 -6.49
C GLU A 56 14.15 8.03 -7.00
N THR A 57 13.23 7.63 -6.12
CA THR A 57 11.86 7.31 -6.49
C THR A 57 10.88 7.65 -5.37
N ALA A 58 9.59 7.58 -5.68
CA ALA A 58 8.50 7.79 -4.75
C ALA A 58 7.46 6.68 -4.84
N LEU A 59 6.85 6.35 -3.70
CA LEU A 59 5.80 5.36 -3.62
C LEU A 59 4.65 5.91 -2.78
N PHE A 60 3.46 5.95 -3.38
CA PHE A 60 2.21 6.20 -2.69
C PHE A 60 1.47 4.87 -2.52
N THR A 61 1.32 4.39 -1.28
CA THR A 61 0.87 3.02 -1.01
C THR A 61 0.27 2.85 0.38
N ALA A 62 -0.61 1.86 0.55
CA ALA A 62 -0.97 1.35 1.87
C ALA A 62 0.19 0.57 2.49
N VAL A 63 0.19 0.45 3.82
CA VAL A 63 1.18 -0.33 4.58
C VAL A 63 0.50 -1.44 5.38
N PRO A 64 1.12 -2.63 5.53
CA PRO A 64 0.50 -3.74 6.28
C PRO A 64 0.28 -3.41 7.77
N SER A 65 1.18 -2.61 8.36
CA SER A 65 1.06 -2.17 9.74
C SER A 65 1.84 -0.88 9.96
N ARG A 66 1.17 0.16 10.46
CA ARG A 66 1.82 1.44 10.81
C ARG A 66 2.90 1.30 11.89
N SER A 67 2.80 0.29 12.76
CA SER A 67 3.71 0.10 13.89
C SER A 67 4.88 -0.82 13.58
N PHE A 68 4.65 -1.87 12.79
CA PHE A 68 5.64 -2.93 12.54
C PHE A 68 6.20 -2.91 11.11
N PHE A 69 5.41 -2.46 10.14
CA PHE A 69 5.76 -2.50 8.72
C PHE A 69 5.33 -1.22 8.00
N PRO A 70 5.85 -0.03 8.38
CA PRO A 70 5.40 1.25 7.85
C PRO A 70 5.98 1.54 6.46
N ARG A 71 5.84 0.61 5.52
CA ARG A 71 6.38 0.69 4.15
C ARG A 71 5.63 -0.22 3.18
N GLY A 72 5.87 -0.04 1.89
CA GLY A 72 5.22 -0.80 0.83
C GLY A 72 5.74 -2.23 0.72
N PHE A 73 4.81 -3.18 0.62
CA PHE A 73 5.10 -4.58 0.29
C PHE A 73 4.27 -4.98 -0.94
N LEU A 74 4.94 -5.46 -1.98
CA LEU A 74 4.34 -5.64 -3.31
C LEU A 74 3.15 -6.60 -3.29
N TRP A 75 3.28 -7.72 -2.58
CA TRP A 75 2.23 -8.74 -2.54
C TRP A 75 1.07 -8.35 -1.60
N ASP A 76 1.35 -7.74 -0.44
CA ASP A 76 0.33 -7.21 0.47
C ASP A 76 -0.54 -6.16 -0.23
N GLU A 77 0.07 -5.30 -1.06
CA GLU A 77 -0.66 -4.25 -1.76
C GLU A 77 -1.76 -4.82 -2.66
N GLY A 78 -1.54 -5.98 -3.28
CA GLY A 78 -2.59 -6.67 -4.04
C GLY A 78 -3.87 -6.90 -3.22
N PHE A 79 -3.73 -7.26 -1.95
CA PHE A 79 -4.87 -7.45 -1.04
C PHE A 79 -5.47 -6.13 -0.57
N HIS A 80 -4.66 -5.10 -0.30
CA HIS A 80 -5.17 -3.75 0.01
C HIS A 80 -6.07 -3.23 -1.11
N GLN A 81 -5.67 -3.44 -2.36
CA GLN A 81 -6.38 -2.95 -3.54
C GLN A 81 -7.74 -3.63 -3.75
N LEU A 82 -7.94 -4.87 -3.29
CA LEU A 82 -9.26 -5.52 -3.33
C LEU A 82 -10.33 -4.74 -2.55
N LEU A 83 -9.93 -4.03 -1.48
CA LEU A 83 -10.81 -3.16 -0.70
C LEU A 83 -10.79 -1.72 -1.22
N LEU A 84 -9.60 -1.16 -1.49
CA LEU A 84 -9.47 0.22 -1.95
C LEU A 84 -10.19 0.45 -3.28
N ALA A 85 -10.09 -0.47 -4.25
CA ALA A 85 -10.78 -0.34 -5.53
C ALA A 85 -12.31 -0.31 -5.40
N ARG A 86 -12.87 -0.95 -4.36
CA ARG A 86 -14.31 -0.88 -4.05
C ARG A 86 -14.71 0.45 -3.45
N TRP A 87 -13.84 1.03 -2.62
CA TRP A 87 -14.07 2.30 -1.94
C TRP A 87 -13.85 3.51 -2.86
N ASP A 88 -12.73 3.51 -3.57
CA ASP A 88 -12.25 4.61 -4.40
C ASP A 88 -11.35 4.11 -5.54
N ALA A 89 -11.93 3.98 -6.74
CA ALA A 89 -11.21 3.50 -7.92
C ALA A 89 -10.18 4.51 -8.47
N ALA A 90 -10.28 5.81 -8.13
CA ALA A 90 -9.27 6.78 -8.52
C ALA A 90 -8.03 6.61 -7.66
N LEU A 91 -8.21 6.55 -6.34
CA LEU A 91 -7.13 6.29 -5.39
C LEU A 91 -6.41 4.96 -5.67
N SER A 92 -7.17 3.91 -5.98
CA SER A 92 -6.59 2.61 -6.36
C SER A 92 -5.68 2.70 -7.59
N ARG A 93 -6.09 3.46 -8.62
CA ARG A 93 -5.27 3.68 -9.81
C ARG A 93 -4.00 4.47 -9.53
N GLU A 94 -4.06 5.47 -8.65
CA GLU A 94 -2.88 6.23 -8.23
C GLU A 94 -1.84 5.33 -7.54
N VAL A 95 -2.29 4.50 -6.58
CA VAL A 95 -1.40 3.57 -5.89
C VAL A 95 -0.78 2.56 -6.86
N LEU A 96 -1.59 1.95 -7.74
CA LEU A 96 -1.10 1.00 -8.73
C LEU A 96 -0.11 1.64 -9.71
N ALA A 97 -0.36 2.89 -10.14
CA ALA A 97 0.57 3.62 -11.00
C ALA A 97 1.93 3.82 -10.32
N HIS A 98 1.93 4.26 -9.06
CA HIS A 98 3.17 4.41 -8.28
C HIS A 98 3.94 3.09 -8.13
N TRP A 99 3.26 1.94 -7.96
CA TRP A 99 3.94 0.64 -7.92
C TRP A 99 4.54 0.24 -9.26
N LEU A 100 3.84 0.53 -10.36
CA LEU A 100 4.33 0.23 -11.72
C LEU A 100 5.51 1.13 -12.11
N ASP A 101 5.56 2.38 -11.62
CA ASP A 101 6.70 3.29 -11.83
C ASP A 101 8.00 2.80 -11.17
N LEU A 102 7.92 1.83 -10.25
CA LEU A 102 9.09 1.18 -9.62
C LEU A 102 9.69 0.05 -10.47
N MET A 103 9.04 -0.32 -11.58
CA MET A 103 9.49 -1.40 -12.45
C MET A 103 10.77 -1.00 -13.19
N ASN A 104 11.81 -1.83 -13.10
CA ASN A 104 13.04 -1.62 -13.86
C ASN A 104 12.88 -2.08 -15.33
N ALA A 105 13.92 -1.88 -16.14
CA ALA A 105 13.92 -2.26 -17.56
C ALA A 105 13.72 -3.76 -17.82
N ASP A 106 13.98 -4.62 -16.83
CA ASP A 106 13.81 -6.08 -16.90
C ASP A 106 12.43 -6.54 -16.41
N GLY A 107 11.54 -5.61 -16.03
CA GLY A 107 10.22 -5.93 -15.48
C GLY A 107 10.19 -6.25 -13.99
N TRP A 108 11.30 -6.07 -13.28
CA TRP A 108 11.39 -6.35 -11.84
C TRP A 108 10.91 -5.17 -11.00
N ILE A 109 10.08 -5.46 -10.01
CA ILE A 109 9.67 -4.53 -8.94
C ILE A 109 10.17 -5.09 -7.60
N PRO A 110 10.85 -4.30 -6.75
CA PRO A 110 11.27 -4.79 -5.45
C PRO A 110 10.08 -5.21 -4.57
N ARG A 111 10.17 -6.38 -3.94
CA ARG A 111 9.10 -6.97 -3.12
C ARG A 111 8.75 -6.13 -1.87
N GLU A 112 9.72 -5.37 -1.37
CA GLU A 112 9.65 -4.55 -0.16
C GLU A 112 10.36 -3.23 -0.46
N GLN A 113 9.71 -2.11 -0.11
CA GLN A 113 10.12 -0.77 -0.53
C GLN A 113 10.66 0.02 0.66
N VAL A 114 11.98 -0.02 0.82
CA VAL A 114 12.69 0.67 1.92
C VAL A 114 13.31 1.97 1.37
N LEU A 115 12.49 3.01 1.25
CA LEU A 115 12.86 4.29 0.64
C LEU A 115 13.38 5.28 1.69
N GLY A 116 14.68 5.59 1.63
CA GLY A 116 15.30 6.60 2.49
C GLY A 116 15.69 6.09 3.88
N GLU A 117 16.25 6.97 4.70
CA GLU A 117 16.80 6.60 6.03
C GLU A 117 15.72 6.29 7.05
N GLU A 118 14.59 7.01 7.02
CA GLU A 118 13.47 6.78 7.92
C GLU A 118 12.91 5.35 7.77
N ALA A 119 12.72 4.90 6.53
CA ALA A 119 12.25 3.54 6.26
C ALA A 119 13.28 2.47 6.66
N ARG A 120 14.59 2.78 6.59
CA ARG A 120 15.68 1.88 6.99
C ARG A 120 15.84 1.74 8.50
N ALA A 121 15.40 2.72 9.27
CA ALA A 121 15.47 2.71 10.73
C ALA A 121 14.37 1.84 11.38
N ARG A 122 13.54 1.17 10.58
CA ARG A 122 12.36 0.40 11.01
C ARG A 122 12.43 -1.06 10.61
#